data_AF-A0A1R0KD05-F1
#
_entry.id   AF-A0A1R0KD05-F1
#
_cell.length_a   1.000
_cell.length_b   1.000
_cell.length_c   1.000
_cell.angle_alpha   90.00
_cell.angle_beta   90.00
_cell.angle_gamma   90.00
#
_symmetry.space_group_name_H-M   'P 1'
#
loop_
_entity.id
_entity.type
_entity.pdbx_description
1 polymer ?
#
loop_
_entity_poly.entity_id
_entity_poly.type
_entity_poly.pdbx_seq_one_letter_code
_entity_poly.pdbx_strand_id
1 'polypeptide(L)'
;MALRGEDTAEPAPERHAPPPSHELDFLKGLFVMPTHSRTRRTAPYLRHWLRTARHRLRLLHQRPPNRALASHTPSGAQPAQHPVTRRSAEAIAVLIRAGWNVHHPPYGYTTMTIAGAQSRRGTVRTRLTPDPRRALVVQDIFYWRAITGLSIEDITVRLDTDHNRYPPPGTHTSWPIAAVATILTNIKYTGYQATGIRDENGVFRPVEQWVLSDQPAHRALVTPALFWAAQDPASNVRPTSDRLLAPALKHGSCGHRTVAP
;
A
#
# COMPACT_ATOMS: atom_id res chain seq x y z
N MET A 1 59.48 -14.42 50.00
CA MET A 1 58.76 -15.20 48.97
C MET A 1 57.27 -15.06 49.25
N ALA A 2 56.52 -14.56 48.27
CA ALA A 2 55.06 -14.38 48.10
C ALA A 2 54.06 -14.42 49.29
N LEU A 3 53.08 -13.52 49.20
CA LEU A 3 52.02 -13.15 50.14
C LEU A 3 50.62 -13.71 49.75
N ARG A 4 49.78 -13.89 50.80
CA ARG A 4 48.31 -13.66 50.93
C ARG A 4 47.23 -14.44 50.16
N GLY A 5 46.16 -14.71 50.93
CA GLY A 5 44.75 -14.95 50.56
C GLY A 5 44.14 -16.07 51.43
N GLU A 6 43.83 -15.87 52.72
CA GLU A 6 42.54 -15.35 53.28
C GLU A 6 41.28 -15.88 52.57
N ASP A 7 40.18 -16.29 53.21
CA ASP A 7 39.86 -16.62 54.60
C ASP A 7 38.41 -17.15 54.61
N THR A 8 38.07 -17.90 55.66
CA THR A 8 36.76 -18.00 56.32
C THR A 8 35.54 -18.63 55.62
N ALA A 9 35.00 -19.61 56.34
CA ALA A 9 33.77 -20.36 56.12
C ALA A 9 32.49 -19.52 56.31
N GLU A 10 31.48 -19.78 55.49
CA GLU A 10 30.17 -19.14 55.54
C GLU A 10 29.09 -20.13 56.07
N PRO A 11 28.23 -19.73 57.03
CA PRO A 11 27.20 -20.56 57.63
C PRO A 11 25.87 -20.55 56.86
N ALA A 12 25.11 -21.65 56.99
CA ALA A 12 23.80 -21.83 56.39
C ALA A 12 22.72 -20.87 56.96
N PRO A 13 21.73 -20.46 56.12
CA PRO A 13 20.47 -19.93 56.63
C PRO A 13 19.23 -20.77 56.23
N GLU A 14 18.50 -21.12 57.27
CA GLU A 14 17.04 -21.06 57.46
C GLU A 14 16.03 -21.55 56.42
N ARG A 15 15.19 -22.46 56.90
CA ARG A 15 13.91 -22.89 56.31
C ARG A 15 12.91 -21.74 56.39
N HIS A 16 12.43 -21.28 55.24
CA HIS A 16 11.17 -20.54 55.16
C HIS A 16 10.06 -21.43 54.63
N ALA A 17 9.03 -21.57 55.46
CA ALA A 17 7.76 -22.20 55.15
C ALA A 17 7.04 -21.43 54.03
N PRO A 18 6.21 -22.10 53.20
CA PRO A 18 5.46 -21.43 52.15
C PRO A 18 4.37 -20.52 52.74
N PRO A 19 4.13 -19.33 52.16
CA PRO A 19 3.02 -18.48 52.57
C PRO A 19 1.65 -19.09 52.19
N PRO A 20 0.59 -18.75 52.93
CA PRO A 20 -0.70 -19.44 52.91
C PRO A 20 -1.53 -19.19 51.65
N SER A 21 -2.26 -20.24 51.27
CA SER A 21 -3.11 -20.37 50.09
C SER A 21 -4.43 -19.62 50.20
N HIS A 22 -4.45 -18.28 50.24
CA HIS A 22 -5.71 -17.52 50.12
C HIS A 22 -5.48 -16.12 49.53
N GLU A 23 -5.07 -16.02 48.26
CA GLU A 23 -5.24 -14.76 47.50
C GLU A 23 -5.18 -14.92 45.96
N LEU A 24 -5.77 -15.98 45.41
CA LEU A 24 -6.05 -16.08 43.96
C LEU A 24 -7.40 -16.77 43.73
N ASP A 25 -8.45 -16.19 44.30
CA ASP A 25 -9.83 -16.43 43.89
C ASP A 25 -10.49 -15.07 43.60
N PHE A 26 -10.08 -14.42 42.52
CA PHE A 26 -10.94 -13.53 41.75
C PHE A 26 -10.40 -13.48 40.30
N LEU A 27 -11.24 -13.97 39.37
CA LEU A 27 -11.06 -14.12 37.90
C LEU A 27 -10.52 -15.47 37.37
N LYS A 28 -11.20 -16.56 37.75
CA LYS A 28 -11.40 -17.72 36.85
C LYS A 28 -12.27 -17.26 35.65
N GLY A 29 -11.76 -17.39 34.43
CA GLY A 29 -12.51 -17.06 33.22
C GLY A 29 -11.80 -17.38 31.91
N LEU A 30 -11.91 -18.64 31.46
CA LEU A 30 -11.71 -19.17 30.10
C LEU A 30 -10.36 -18.95 29.41
N PHE A 31 -9.49 -19.95 29.49
CA PHE A 31 -8.48 -20.23 28.46
C PHE A 31 -8.58 -21.70 28.04
N VAL A 32 -9.30 -21.97 26.97
CA VAL A 32 -9.28 -23.25 26.24
C VAL A 32 -8.54 -22.99 24.93
N MET A 33 -7.39 -23.64 24.77
CA MET A 33 -6.66 -23.71 23.50
C MET A 33 -7.38 -24.67 22.54
N PRO A 34 -7.69 -24.29 21.29
CA PRO A 34 -8.01 -25.24 20.24
C PRO A 34 -6.78 -25.52 19.38
N THR A 35 -6.37 -26.79 19.37
CA THR A 35 -5.48 -27.40 18.36
C THR A 35 -6.17 -27.47 16.98
N HIS A 36 -5.35 -27.41 15.93
CA HIS A 36 -5.70 -27.27 14.50
C HIS A 36 -6.96 -28.00 13.98
N SER A 37 -7.74 -27.28 13.17
CA SER A 37 -8.49 -27.87 12.04
C SER A 37 -8.71 -26.87 10.89
N ARG A 38 -8.75 -27.44 9.69
CA ARG A 38 -8.80 -26.86 8.33
C ARG A 38 -9.98 -25.90 8.06
N THR A 39 -9.66 -24.84 7.32
CA THR A 39 -10.43 -24.14 6.27
C THR A 39 -11.97 -24.14 6.31
N ARG A 40 -12.59 -22.94 6.34
CA ARG A 40 -13.56 -22.43 5.33
C ARG A 40 -14.20 -21.09 5.74
N ARG A 41 -14.32 -20.20 4.75
CA ARG A 41 -15.19 -19.01 4.63
C ARG A 41 -14.72 -17.67 5.23
N THR A 42 -13.79 -17.00 4.54
CA THR A 42 -13.60 -15.53 4.58
C THR A 42 -14.01 -14.85 3.25
N ALA A 43 -14.98 -15.42 2.53
CA ALA A 43 -15.41 -14.96 1.20
C ALA A 43 -16.65 -14.02 1.09
N PRO A 44 -17.33 -13.53 2.15
CA PRO A 44 -18.46 -12.61 1.97
C PRO A 44 -18.04 -11.13 1.86
N TYR A 45 -17.01 -10.69 2.61
CA TYR A 45 -16.60 -9.28 2.66
C TYR A 45 -16.01 -8.79 1.31
N LEU A 46 -15.20 -9.63 0.67
CA LEU A 46 -14.59 -9.34 -0.65
C LEU A 46 -15.60 -9.28 -1.80
N ARG A 47 -16.70 -10.04 -1.74
CA ARG A 47 -17.76 -9.99 -2.76
C ARG A 47 -18.63 -8.75 -2.64
N HIS A 48 -18.86 -8.28 -1.41
CA HIS A 48 -19.50 -6.99 -1.18
C HIS A 48 -18.57 -5.84 -1.61
N TRP A 49 -17.27 -5.92 -1.30
CA TRP A 49 -16.24 -4.98 -1.74
C TRP A 49 -16.08 -4.92 -3.27
N LEU A 50 -16.08 -6.05 -3.98
CA LEU A 50 -16.08 -6.06 -5.45
C LEU A 50 -17.32 -5.37 -6.03
N ARG A 51 -18.49 -5.46 -5.36
CA ARG A 51 -19.72 -4.76 -5.80
C ARG A 51 -19.67 -3.26 -5.49
N THR A 52 -19.19 -2.85 -4.32
CA THR A 52 -19.10 -1.43 -3.94
C THR A 52 -17.95 -0.70 -4.64
N ALA A 53 -16.82 -1.37 -4.89
CA ALA A 53 -15.75 -0.88 -5.75
C ALA A 53 -16.23 -0.76 -7.21
N ARG A 54 -16.97 -1.75 -7.76
CA ARG A 54 -17.63 -1.63 -9.07
C ARG A 54 -18.57 -0.43 -9.15
N HIS A 55 -19.34 -0.15 -8.09
CA HIS A 55 -20.25 0.99 -8.03
C HIS A 55 -19.50 2.32 -7.98
N ARG A 56 -18.49 2.45 -7.11
CA ARG A 56 -17.67 3.68 -7.00
C ARG A 56 -16.82 3.94 -8.25
N LEU A 57 -16.23 2.90 -8.85
CA LEU A 57 -15.55 3.03 -10.14
C LEU A 57 -16.51 3.41 -11.26
N ARG A 58 -17.73 2.86 -11.30
CA ARG A 58 -18.77 3.31 -12.25
C ARG A 58 -19.11 4.78 -12.07
N LEU A 59 -19.27 5.26 -10.84
CA LEU A 59 -19.57 6.67 -10.56
C LEU A 59 -18.42 7.61 -10.94
N LEU A 60 -17.17 7.21 -10.69
CA LEU A 60 -15.99 7.98 -11.11
C LEU A 60 -15.76 7.98 -12.64
N HIS A 61 -16.33 7.00 -13.35
CA HIS A 61 -16.26 6.90 -14.82
C HIS A 61 -17.52 7.41 -15.53
N GLN A 62 -18.52 7.93 -14.82
CA GLN A 62 -19.62 8.66 -15.44
C GLN A 62 -19.14 10.06 -15.84
N ARG A 63 -18.63 10.19 -17.07
CA ARG A 63 -18.54 11.49 -17.74
C ARG A 63 -19.94 12.14 -17.73
N PRO A 64 -20.10 13.41 -17.31
CA PRO A 64 -21.34 14.12 -17.58
C PRO A 64 -21.51 14.26 -19.10
N PRO A 65 -22.74 14.13 -19.64
CA PRO A 65 -22.95 14.31 -21.06
C PRO A 65 -22.92 15.80 -21.36
N ASN A 66 -21.89 16.28 -22.06
CA ASN A 66 -22.08 17.45 -22.93
C ASN A 66 -21.15 17.45 -24.15
N ARG A 67 -21.78 17.12 -25.27
CA ARG A 67 -21.83 17.86 -26.54
C ARG A 67 -20.50 18.26 -27.19
N ALA A 68 -20.05 17.40 -28.11
CA ALA A 68 -19.60 17.84 -29.43
C ALA A 68 -19.95 16.75 -30.45
N LEU A 69 -20.62 17.14 -31.53
CA LEU A 69 -20.78 16.30 -32.71
C LEU A 69 -19.39 15.96 -33.25
N ALA A 70 -19.04 14.68 -33.23
CA ALA A 70 -18.07 14.11 -34.15
C ALA A 70 -18.53 12.69 -34.47
N SER A 71 -18.77 12.45 -35.75
CA SER A 71 -19.13 11.18 -36.36
C SER A 71 -18.13 10.09 -35.96
N HIS A 72 -18.54 9.18 -35.07
CA HIS A 72 -17.79 7.97 -34.76
C HIS A 72 -18.35 6.79 -35.55
N THR A 73 -17.59 6.35 -36.54
CA THR A 73 -17.67 4.99 -37.07
C THR A 73 -17.34 4.00 -35.94
N PRO A 74 -18.13 2.95 -35.68
CA PRO A 74 -17.83 1.99 -34.62
C PRO A 74 -16.68 1.09 -35.08
N SER A 75 -15.45 1.40 -34.65
CA SER A 75 -14.31 0.48 -34.80
C SER A 75 -14.41 -0.62 -33.73
N GLY A 76 -15.29 -1.58 -33.98
CA GLY A 76 -15.42 -2.82 -33.23
C GLY A 76 -14.46 -3.87 -33.78
N ALA A 77 -13.16 -3.69 -33.60
CA ALA A 77 -12.17 -4.74 -33.87
C ALA A 77 -11.11 -4.71 -32.79
N GLN A 78 -11.29 -5.52 -31.74
CA GLN A 78 -10.15 -5.91 -30.91
C GLN A 78 -9.16 -6.62 -31.84
N PRO A 79 -7.89 -6.19 -31.92
CA PRO A 79 -6.93 -6.89 -32.75
C PRO A 79 -6.85 -8.34 -32.29
N ALA A 80 -6.93 -9.27 -33.25
CA ALA A 80 -6.89 -10.70 -32.99
C ALA A 80 -5.60 -11.01 -32.21
N GLN A 81 -5.73 -11.38 -30.94
CA GLN A 81 -4.59 -11.78 -30.11
C GLN A 81 -4.05 -13.10 -30.65
N HIS A 82 -2.78 -13.13 -31.05
CA HIS A 82 -2.14 -14.36 -31.50
C HIS A 82 -2.25 -15.48 -30.43
N PRO A 83 -2.49 -16.75 -30.82
CA PRO A 83 -2.78 -17.82 -29.88
C PRO A 83 -1.65 -18.10 -28.87
N VAL A 84 -0.39 -17.76 -29.22
CA VAL A 84 0.78 -17.91 -28.34
C VAL A 84 0.74 -16.90 -27.18
N THR A 85 0.32 -15.65 -27.42
CA THR A 85 0.23 -14.62 -26.37
C THR A 85 -0.93 -14.90 -25.42
N ARG A 86 -2.01 -15.51 -25.94
CA ARG A 86 -3.13 -15.96 -25.10
C ARG A 86 -2.72 -17.08 -24.15
N ARG A 87 -2.04 -18.13 -24.64
CA ARG A 87 -1.58 -19.24 -23.79
C ARG A 87 -0.60 -18.79 -22.70
N SER A 88 0.31 -17.88 -23.04
CA SER A 88 1.23 -17.32 -22.05
C SER A 88 0.51 -16.46 -21.01
N ALA A 89 -0.46 -15.64 -21.43
CA ALA A 89 -1.30 -14.87 -20.51
C ALA A 89 -2.13 -15.76 -19.58
N GLU A 90 -2.70 -16.85 -20.08
CA GLU A 90 -3.43 -17.85 -19.28
C GLU A 90 -2.51 -18.53 -18.26
N ALA A 91 -1.28 -18.90 -18.66
CA ALA A 91 -0.30 -19.48 -17.74
C ALA A 91 0.13 -18.49 -16.65
N ILE A 92 0.34 -17.21 -17.00
CA ILE A 92 0.60 -16.14 -16.02
C ILE A 92 -0.59 -15.98 -15.08
N ALA A 93 -1.82 -16.03 -15.60
CA ALA A 93 -3.02 -15.90 -14.80
C ALA A 93 -3.15 -17.00 -13.73
N VAL A 94 -2.79 -18.26 -14.07
CA VAL A 94 -2.75 -19.37 -13.11
C VAL A 94 -1.76 -19.08 -11.97
N LEU A 95 -0.57 -18.56 -12.29
CA LEU A 95 0.44 -18.23 -11.28
C LEU A 95 0.00 -17.08 -10.38
N ILE A 96 -0.61 -16.05 -10.95
CA ILE A 96 -1.15 -14.91 -10.21
C ILE A 96 -2.28 -15.36 -9.28
N ARG A 97 -3.22 -16.19 -9.75
CA ARG A 97 -4.30 -16.76 -8.92
C ARG A 97 -3.76 -17.51 -7.71
N ALA A 98 -2.70 -18.29 -7.91
CA ALA A 98 -1.98 -19.00 -6.86
C ALA A 98 -1.11 -18.10 -5.94
N GLY A 99 -1.02 -16.80 -6.23
CA GLY A 99 -0.28 -15.83 -5.42
C GLY A 99 1.23 -15.79 -5.67
N TRP A 100 1.71 -16.35 -6.77
CA TRP A 100 3.13 -16.28 -7.13
C TRP A 100 3.51 -14.91 -7.70
N ASN A 101 4.73 -14.45 -7.38
CA ASN A 101 5.29 -13.31 -8.06
C ASN A 101 5.81 -13.72 -9.44
N VAL A 102 5.33 -13.04 -10.49
CA VAL A 102 5.69 -13.32 -11.89
C VAL A 102 6.56 -12.21 -12.50
N HIS A 103 6.41 -10.98 -12.00
CA HIS A 103 7.06 -9.79 -12.55
C HIS A 103 8.08 -9.22 -11.56
N HIS A 104 8.79 -8.17 -11.97
CA HIS A 104 9.67 -7.43 -11.07
C HIS A 104 8.89 -6.98 -9.82
N PRO A 105 9.46 -7.13 -8.60
CA PRO A 105 8.80 -6.66 -7.39
C PRO A 105 8.52 -5.16 -7.47
N PRO A 106 7.30 -4.69 -7.12
CA PRO A 106 7.02 -3.27 -7.03
C PRO A 106 7.82 -2.63 -5.88
N TYR A 107 8.06 -1.32 -5.99
CA TYR A 107 8.76 -0.55 -4.95
C TYR A 107 8.16 -0.80 -3.56
N GLY A 108 8.98 -0.90 -2.52
CA GLY A 108 8.50 -1.27 -1.18
C GLY A 108 8.37 -2.77 -0.94
N TYR A 109 8.55 -3.60 -1.97
CA TYR A 109 8.70 -5.05 -1.83
C TYR A 109 10.03 -5.53 -2.41
N THR A 110 10.48 -6.67 -1.90
CA THR A 110 11.50 -7.53 -2.49
C THR A 110 10.93 -8.93 -2.72
N THR A 111 11.72 -9.82 -3.31
CA THR A 111 11.32 -11.20 -3.57
C THR A 111 11.94 -12.17 -2.56
N MET A 112 11.11 -13.06 -2.01
CA MET A 112 11.53 -14.20 -1.21
C MET A 112 11.34 -15.49 -2.02
N THR A 113 12.42 -16.25 -2.17
CA THR A 113 12.42 -17.59 -2.77
C THR A 113 11.68 -18.57 -1.85
N ILE A 114 10.79 -19.38 -2.43
CA ILE A 114 10.10 -20.45 -1.71
C ILE A 114 10.76 -21.79 -2.04
N ALA A 115 11.38 -22.42 -1.04
CA ALA A 115 12.02 -23.72 -1.19
C ALA A 115 11.01 -24.79 -1.64
N GLY A 116 11.43 -25.69 -2.53
CA GLY A 116 10.59 -26.76 -3.08
C GLY A 116 9.52 -26.29 -4.09
N ALA A 117 9.34 -24.99 -4.29
CA ALA A 117 8.46 -24.45 -5.32
C ALA A 117 9.26 -24.02 -6.55
N GLN A 118 9.26 -24.85 -7.58
CA GLN A 118 9.94 -24.56 -8.85
C GLN A 118 8.99 -24.77 -10.03
N SER A 119 9.26 -24.09 -11.14
CA SER A 119 8.62 -24.38 -12.41
C SER A 119 9.14 -25.72 -12.96
N ARG A 120 8.43 -26.31 -13.94
CA ARG A 120 8.94 -27.47 -14.69
C ARG A 120 10.30 -27.22 -15.35
N ARG A 121 10.66 -25.95 -15.58
CA ARG A 121 11.94 -25.52 -16.15
C ARG A 121 13.00 -25.23 -15.07
N GLY A 122 12.78 -25.64 -13.82
CA GLY A 122 13.69 -25.40 -12.69
C GLY A 122 13.71 -23.96 -12.16
N THR A 123 12.90 -23.06 -12.71
CA THR A 123 12.85 -21.67 -12.25
C THR A 123 12.20 -21.62 -10.87
N VAL A 124 12.96 -21.15 -9.88
CA VAL A 124 12.50 -20.97 -8.51
C VAL A 124 11.31 -20.01 -8.45
N ARG A 125 10.32 -20.36 -7.64
CA ARG A 125 9.14 -19.52 -7.41
C ARG A 125 9.40 -18.56 -6.26
N THR A 126 8.97 -17.32 -6.45
CA THR A 126 9.13 -16.25 -5.47
C THR A 126 7.79 -15.70 -5.02
N ARG A 127 7.76 -15.18 -3.79
CA ARG A 127 6.67 -14.35 -3.26
C ARG A 127 7.21 -12.96 -2.93
N LEU A 128 6.31 -11.99 -2.85
CA LEU A 128 6.68 -10.66 -2.38
C LEU A 128 6.83 -10.67 -0.86
N THR A 129 7.85 -9.99 -0.38
CA THR A 129 8.05 -9.69 1.05
C THR A 129 8.36 -8.21 1.19
N PRO A 130 7.86 -7.51 2.22
CA PRO A 130 8.14 -6.09 2.41
C PRO A 130 9.64 -5.79 2.47
N ASP A 131 10.06 -4.76 1.75
CA ASP A 131 11.40 -4.20 1.88
C ASP A 131 11.47 -3.37 3.17
N PRO A 132 12.41 -3.63 4.09
CA PRO A 132 12.43 -2.98 5.40
C PRO A 132 12.59 -1.46 5.33
N ARG A 133 13.25 -0.93 4.30
CA ARG A 133 13.48 0.51 4.12
C ARG A 133 12.37 1.15 3.30
N ARG A 134 11.97 0.52 2.21
CA ARG A 134 11.05 1.10 1.21
C ARG A 134 9.57 0.87 1.52
N ALA A 135 9.23 -0.13 2.33
CA ALA A 135 7.84 -0.43 2.67
C ALA A 135 7.16 0.69 3.46
N LEU A 136 7.90 1.39 4.32
CA LEU A 136 7.40 2.54 5.08
C LEU A 136 7.12 3.73 4.16
N VAL A 137 7.96 3.96 3.17
CA VAL A 137 7.77 5.03 2.18
C VAL A 137 6.45 4.87 1.42
N VAL A 138 6.10 3.63 1.03
CA VAL A 138 4.81 3.36 0.38
C VAL A 138 3.64 3.70 1.32
N GLN A 139 3.74 3.33 2.59
CA GLN A 139 2.70 3.65 3.59
C GLN A 139 2.53 5.16 3.74
N ASP A 140 3.63 5.92 3.82
CA ASP A 140 3.63 7.37 3.88
C ASP A 140 2.97 8.00 2.63
N ILE A 141 3.32 7.51 1.43
CA ILE A 141 2.72 7.98 0.17
C ILE A 141 1.19 7.81 0.19
N PHE A 142 0.70 6.63 0.58
CA PHE A 142 -0.74 6.38 0.65
C PHE A 142 -1.41 7.19 1.76
N TYR A 143 -0.77 7.33 2.92
CA TYR A 143 -1.28 8.14 4.01
C TYR A 143 -1.40 9.62 3.60
N TRP A 144 -0.36 10.19 3.00
CA TRP A 144 -0.40 11.58 2.56
C TRP A 144 -1.46 11.82 1.50
N ARG A 145 -1.58 10.89 0.56
CA ARG A 145 -2.59 11.01 -0.49
C ARG A 145 -4.02 10.91 0.07
N ALA A 146 -4.29 9.88 0.86
CA ALA A 146 -5.64 9.53 1.29
C ALA A 146 -6.13 10.36 2.48
N ILE A 147 -5.23 10.70 3.41
CA ILE A 147 -5.59 11.34 4.69
C ILE A 147 -5.26 12.83 4.66
N THR A 148 -4.09 13.21 4.13
CA THR A 148 -3.70 14.63 4.09
C THR A 148 -4.10 15.33 2.79
N GLY A 149 -4.51 14.58 1.76
CA GLY A 149 -4.98 15.14 0.48
C GLY A 149 -3.88 15.74 -0.38
N LEU A 150 -2.62 15.32 -0.23
CA LEU A 150 -1.53 15.83 -1.07
C LEU A 150 -1.66 15.34 -2.52
N SER A 151 -1.37 16.25 -3.45
CA SER A 151 -1.25 15.94 -4.88
C SER A 151 -0.05 15.02 -5.15
N ILE A 152 0.01 14.42 -6.33
CA ILE A 152 1.14 13.54 -6.71
C ILE A 152 2.43 14.38 -6.77
N GLU A 153 2.31 15.61 -7.25
CA GLU A 153 3.39 16.59 -7.36
C GLU A 153 3.91 16.97 -5.96
N ASP A 154 3.03 17.31 -5.02
CA ASP A 154 3.43 17.68 -3.66
C ASP A 154 4.06 16.50 -2.91
N ILE A 155 3.53 15.28 -3.11
CA ILE A 155 4.14 14.06 -2.59
C ILE A 155 5.55 13.89 -3.15
N THR A 156 5.73 14.10 -4.46
CA THR A 156 7.02 13.96 -5.13
C THR A 156 8.04 14.95 -4.56
N VAL A 157 7.67 16.24 -4.47
CA VAL A 157 8.52 17.28 -3.85
C VAL A 157 8.88 16.90 -2.43
N ARG A 158 7.91 16.42 -1.65
CA ARG A 158 8.15 16.01 -0.26
C ARG A 158 9.14 14.84 -0.16
N LEU A 159 9.00 13.82 -1.01
CA LEU A 159 9.91 12.68 -1.04
C LEU A 159 11.34 13.12 -1.43
N ASP A 160 11.48 14.11 -2.30
CA ASP A 160 12.78 14.63 -2.74
C ASP A 160 13.53 15.47 -1.69
N THR A 161 12.89 15.83 -0.58
CA THR A 161 13.56 16.60 0.49
C THR A 161 14.56 15.78 1.31
N ASP A 162 14.43 14.46 1.36
CA ASP A 162 15.34 13.56 2.11
C ASP A 162 15.38 12.16 1.47
N HIS A 163 16.38 11.91 0.62
CA HIS A 163 16.57 10.60 -0.02
C HIS A 163 17.15 9.53 0.91
N ASN A 164 17.73 9.92 2.06
CA ASN A 164 18.17 8.92 3.03
C ASN A 164 16.94 8.22 3.62
N ARG A 165 15.92 9.01 3.98
CA ARG A 165 14.64 8.51 4.45
C ARG A 165 13.75 7.95 3.34
N TYR A 166 13.70 8.62 2.19
CA TYR A 166 12.85 8.27 1.05
C TYR A 166 13.70 7.96 -0.19
N PRO A 167 14.38 6.80 -0.25
CA PRO A 167 15.24 6.48 -1.37
C PRO A 167 14.45 6.38 -2.68
N PRO A 168 14.81 7.12 -3.75
CA PRO A 168 14.17 6.99 -5.04
C PRO A 168 14.22 5.55 -5.59
N PRO A 169 13.29 5.16 -6.47
CA PRO A 169 13.32 3.85 -7.10
C PRO A 169 14.55 3.68 -8.00
N GLY A 170 15.03 2.43 -8.13
CA GLY A 170 16.11 2.10 -9.07
C GLY A 170 17.40 2.89 -8.84
N THR A 171 17.92 3.49 -9.91
CA THR A 171 19.14 4.31 -9.93
C THR A 171 18.82 5.80 -10.10
N HIS A 172 17.56 6.21 -9.88
CA HIS A 172 17.17 7.61 -10.02
C HIS A 172 17.81 8.49 -8.93
N THR A 173 18.23 9.69 -9.30
CA THR A 173 18.77 10.70 -8.39
C THR A 173 17.69 11.57 -7.76
N SER A 174 16.43 11.45 -8.20
CA SER A 174 15.24 12.12 -7.66
C SER A 174 14.00 11.26 -7.88
N TRP A 175 12.89 11.60 -7.22
CA TRP A 175 11.63 10.87 -7.34
C TRP A 175 10.91 11.16 -8.67
N PRO A 176 10.67 10.15 -9.51
CA PRO A 176 9.86 10.35 -10.70
C PRO A 176 8.38 10.47 -10.31
N ILE A 177 7.70 11.51 -10.80
CA ILE A 177 6.23 11.69 -10.62
C ILE A 177 5.46 10.44 -11.07
N ALA A 178 5.86 9.85 -12.20
CA ALA A 178 5.28 8.61 -12.72
C ALA A 178 5.44 7.41 -11.77
N ALA A 179 6.52 7.37 -10.98
CA ALA A 179 6.73 6.32 -9.99
C ALA A 179 5.72 6.45 -8.84
N VAL A 180 5.48 7.67 -8.34
CA VAL A 180 4.47 7.94 -7.32
C VAL A 180 3.07 7.57 -7.83
N ALA A 181 2.72 7.97 -9.05
CA ALA A 181 1.45 7.60 -9.69
C ALA A 181 1.29 6.07 -9.84
N THR A 182 2.37 5.37 -10.22
CA THR A 182 2.39 3.91 -10.31
C THR A 182 2.22 3.26 -8.94
N ILE A 183 2.84 3.82 -7.89
CA ILE A 183 2.70 3.32 -6.52
C ILE A 183 1.24 3.42 -6.07
N LEU A 184 0.65 4.62 -6.18
CA LEU A 184 -0.71 4.89 -5.72
C LEU A 184 -1.78 4.02 -6.39
N THR A 185 -1.49 3.50 -7.59
CA THR A 185 -2.47 2.76 -8.38
C THR A 185 -2.26 1.25 -8.39
N ASN A 186 -1.20 0.75 -7.77
CA ASN A 186 -0.86 -0.66 -7.79
C ASN A 186 -1.57 -1.43 -6.67
N ILE A 187 -2.55 -2.26 -7.04
CA ILE A 187 -3.34 -3.09 -6.12
C ILE A 187 -2.47 -4.03 -5.29
N LYS A 188 -1.25 -4.38 -5.73
CA LYS A 188 -0.36 -5.27 -4.99
C LYS A 188 -0.03 -4.77 -3.58
N TYR A 189 -0.16 -3.47 -3.30
CA TYR A 189 0.03 -2.95 -1.94
C TYR A 189 -1.03 -3.42 -0.94
N THR A 190 -2.19 -3.90 -1.42
CA THR A 190 -3.26 -4.47 -0.59
C THR A 190 -3.02 -5.94 -0.19
N GLY A 191 -1.89 -6.54 -0.61
CA GLY A 191 -1.52 -7.92 -0.27
C GLY A 191 -1.92 -8.98 -1.31
N TYR A 192 -2.58 -8.58 -2.39
CA TYR A 192 -2.98 -9.48 -3.49
C TYR A 192 -1.96 -9.46 -4.63
N GLN A 193 -1.79 -10.57 -5.35
CA GLN A 193 -1.16 -10.52 -6.67
C GLN A 193 -2.19 -10.06 -7.70
N ALA A 194 -1.72 -9.34 -8.72
CA ALA A 194 -2.60 -8.82 -9.75
C ALA A 194 -1.86 -8.66 -11.09
N THR A 195 -2.59 -8.87 -12.18
CA THR A 195 -2.18 -8.54 -13.56
C THR A 195 -3.39 -8.17 -14.41
N GLY A 196 -3.15 -7.57 -15.58
CA GLY A 196 -4.21 -7.13 -16.50
C GLY A 196 -5.08 -6.00 -15.94
N ILE A 197 -4.58 -5.26 -14.95
CA ILE A 197 -5.32 -4.17 -14.31
C ILE A 197 -5.43 -2.96 -15.23
N ARG A 198 -4.37 -2.69 -16.00
CA ARG A 198 -4.26 -1.51 -16.86
C ARG A 198 -4.15 -1.89 -18.33
N ASP A 199 -4.57 -0.99 -19.19
CA ASP A 199 -4.28 -1.06 -20.62
C ASP A 199 -2.92 -0.44 -20.96
N GLU A 200 -2.60 -0.41 -22.25
CA GLU A 200 -1.36 0.17 -22.77
C GLU A 200 -1.26 1.68 -22.53
N ASN A 201 -2.39 2.37 -22.34
CA ASN A 201 -2.47 3.79 -22.00
C ASN A 201 -2.45 4.03 -20.48
N GLY A 202 -2.29 2.97 -19.69
CA GLY A 202 -2.28 3.04 -18.23
C GLY A 202 -3.67 3.23 -17.62
N VAL A 203 -4.77 3.12 -18.36
CA VAL A 203 -6.14 3.26 -17.82
C VAL A 203 -6.59 1.95 -17.19
N PHE A 204 -7.36 2.02 -16.09
CA PHE A 204 -7.93 0.83 -15.47
C PHE A 204 -8.87 0.11 -16.43
N ARG A 205 -8.60 -1.17 -16.69
CA ARG A 205 -9.52 -2.06 -17.41
C ARG A 205 -10.75 -2.37 -16.54
N PRO A 206 -11.87 -2.81 -17.13
CA PRO A 206 -12.98 -3.38 -16.35
C PRO A 206 -12.50 -4.48 -15.42
N VAL A 207 -13.05 -4.54 -14.21
CA VAL A 207 -12.62 -5.48 -13.16
C VAL A 207 -12.78 -6.94 -13.58
N GLU A 208 -13.69 -7.23 -14.51
CA GLU A 208 -13.91 -8.56 -15.09
C GLU A 208 -12.69 -9.07 -15.88
N GLN A 209 -11.85 -8.15 -16.36
CA GLN A 209 -10.62 -8.47 -17.09
C GLN A 209 -9.41 -8.61 -16.16
N TRP A 210 -9.55 -8.27 -14.87
CA TRP A 210 -8.45 -8.36 -13.93
C TRP A 210 -8.23 -9.80 -13.51
N VAL A 211 -6.96 -10.17 -13.37
CA VAL A 211 -6.58 -11.42 -12.73
C VAL A 211 -5.97 -11.08 -11.39
N LEU A 212 -6.60 -11.56 -10.31
CA LEU A 212 -6.16 -11.39 -8.93
C LEU A 212 -5.82 -12.74 -8.31
N SER A 213 -4.99 -12.74 -7.26
CA SER A 213 -4.82 -13.91 -6.40
C SER A 213 -6.11 -14.26 -5.67
N ASP A 214 -6.36 -15.55 -5.48
CA ASP A 214 -7.59 -16.03 -4.81
C ASP A 214 -7.60 -15.70 -3.32
N GLN A 215 -6.42 -15.52 -2.73
CA GLN A 215 -6.18 -15.14 -1.32
C GLN A 215 -5.10 -14.06 -1.26
N PRO A 216 -4.97 -13.32 -0.14
CA PRO A 216 -3.79 -12.51 0.12
C PRO A 216 -2.51 -13.35 -0.03
N ALA A 217 -1.61 -12.91 -0.90
CA ALA A 217 -0.43 -13.65 -1.32
C ALA A 217 0.84 -13.27 -0.53
N HIS A 218 0.86 -12.05 0.01
CA HIS A 218 1.96 -11.45 0.75
C HIS A 218 1.43 -10.42 1.76
N ARG A 219 2.31 -9.98 2.67
CA ARG A 219 1.96 -8.95 3.67
C ARG A 219 1.55 -7.66 2.97
N ALA A 220 0.34 -7.18 3.23
CA ALA A 220 -0.13 -5.91 2.73
C ALA A 220 0.67 -4.75 3.36
N LEU A 221 1.01 -3.75 2.55
CA LEU A 221 1.55 -2.48 3.04
C LEU A 221 0.44 -1.50 3.37
N VAL A 222 -0.69 -1.58 2.67
CA VAL A 222 -1.83 -0.68 2.87
C VAL A 222 -3.13 -1.46 2.95
N THR A 223 -4.08 -0.95 3.71
CA THR A 223 -5.41 -1.53 3.75
C THR A 223 -6.16 -1.24 2.45
N PRO A 224 -7.11 -2.09 2.04
CA PRO A 224 -7.97 -1.78 0.89
C PRO A 224 -8.72 -0.45 1.04
N ALA A 225 -9.08 -0.07 2.26
CA ALA A 225 -9.73 1.22 2.53
C ALA A 225 -8.81 2.40 2.20
N LEU A 226 -7.56 2.36 2.66
CA LEU A 226 -6.57 3.39 2.39
C LEU A 226 -6.23 3.47 0.89
N PHE A 227 -6.12 2.32 0.22
CA PHE A 227 -5.89 2.26 -1.23
C PHE A 227 -6.96 3.02 -2.01
N TRP A 228 -8.25 2.80 -1.69
CA TRP A 228 -9.35 3.45 -2.38
C TRP A 228 -9.52 4.92 -2.00
N ALA A 229 -9.30 5.27 -0.73
CA ALA A 229 -9.29 6.67 -0.31
C ALA A 229 -8.23 7.46 -1.09
N ALA A 230 -7.07 6.85 -1.40
CA ALA A 230 -6.06 7.51 -2.22
C ALA A 230 -6.47 7.74 -3.69
N GLN A 231 -7.48 7.02 -4.20
CA GLN A 231 -8.01 7.21 -5.56
C GLN A 231 -9.05 8.33 -5.64
N ASP A 232 -9.46 8.93 -4.52
CA ASP A 232 -10.50 9.95 -4.51
C ASP A 232 -10.04 11.17 -5.34
N PRO A 233 -10.83 11.60 -6.35
CA PRO A 233 -10.53 12.81 -7.11
C PRO A 233 -10.46 14.07 -6.23
N ALA A 234 -11.17 14.09 -5.09
CA ALA A 234 -11.10 15.19 -4.14
C ALA A 234 -9.67 15.39 -3.60
N SER A 235 -8.85 14.33 -3.54
CA SER A 235 -7.43 14.39 -3.17
C SER A 235 -6.54 15.05 -4.24
N ASN A 236 -7.07 15.37 -5.43
CA ASN A 236 -6.37 16.18 -6.44
C ASN A 236 -6.71 17.68 -6.33
N VAL A 237 -7.66 18.07 -5.48
CA VAL A 237 -7.97 19.48 -5.27
C VAL A 237 -6.84 20.06 -4.43
N ARG A 238 -6.05 20.96 -5.03
CA ARG A 238 -5.06 21.74 -4.29
C ARG A 238 -5.73 22.32 -3.04
N PRO A 239 -5.21 22.07 -1.83
CA PRO A 239 -5.62 22.85 -0.68
C PRO A 239 -5.46 24.31 -1.06
N THR A 240 -6.54 25.08 -1.00
CA THR A 240 -6.53 26.51 -1.32
C THR A 240 -5.87 27.27 -0.16
N SER A 241 -4.67 26.85 0.23
CA SER A 241 -3.87 27.48 1.27
C SER A 241 -2.97 28.51 0.63
N ASP A 242 -3.56 29.63 0.20
CA ASP A 242 -2.82 30.89 0.07
C ASP A 242 -3.68 32.17 0.15
N ARG A 243 -4.95 32.10 0.53
CA ARG A 243 -5.83 33.29 0.57
C ARG A 243 -6.55 33.59 1.88
N LEU A 244 -6.38 32.77 2.93
CA LEU A 244 -7.07 32.97 4.21
C LEU A 244 -6.14 33.25 5.40
N LEU A 245 -4.84 33.45 5.18
CA LEU A 245 -3.88 33.84 6.23
C LEU A 245 -3.05 35.09 5.86
N ALA A 246 -3.59 35.98 5.03
CA ALA A 246 -3.06 37.34 4.98
C ALA A 246 -3.59 38.11 6.20
N PRO A 247 -2.74 38.62 7.11
CA PRO A 247 -3.20 39.62 8.05
C PRO A 247 -3.62 40.83 7.22
N ALA A 248 -4.86 41.29 7.37
CA ALA A 248 -5.32 42.54 6.80
C ALA A 248 -4.47 43.68 7.37
N LEU A 249 -3.40 44.04 6.66
CA LEU A 249 -2.73 45.33 6.85
C LEU A 249 -3.74 46.39 6.45
N LYS A 250 -4.40 46.95 7.47
CA LYS A 250 -5.24 48.13 7.36
C LYS A 250 -4.41 49.23 6.69
N HIS A 251 -4.82 49.65 5.50
CA HIS A 251 -4.35 50.90 4.92
C HIS A 251 -4.72 52.05 5.85
N GLY A 252 -3.73 52.59 6.54
CA GLY A 252 -3.83 53.89 7.19
C GLY A 252 -3.84 54.97 6.12
N SER A 253 -5.02 55.50 5.83
CA SER A 253 -5.19 56.80 5.20
C SER A 253 -4.42 57.85 5.99
N CYS A 254 -3.44 58.53 5.37
CA CYS A 254 -2.87 59.75 5.91
C CYS A 254 -2.68 60.77 4.78
N GLY A 255 -3.66 61.68 4.70
CA GLY A 255 -3.45 63.11 4.52
C GLY A 255 -2.67 63.58 3.29
N HIS A 256 -3.42 63.99 2.26
CA HIS A 256 -2.99 65.06 1.36
C HIS A 256 -2.52 66.28 2.18
N ARG A 257 -1.30 66.76 1.90
CA ARG A 257 -0.93 68.15 2.15
C ARG A 257 -0.50 68.79 0.85
N THR A 258 -1.44 69.49 0.25
CA THR A 258 -1.22 70.50 -0.79
C THR A 258 -0.48 71.68 -0.15
N VAL A 259 0.68 72.04 -0.68
CA VAL A 259 1.14 73.45 -0.69
C VAL A 259 1.88 73.69 -2.00
N ALA A 260 1.36 74.64 -2.77
CA ALA A 260 2.02 75.40 -3.82
C ALA A 260 1.71 76.89 -3.50
N PRO A 261 2.37 77.89 -4.12
CA PRO A 261 3.44 77.84 -5.12
C PRO A 261 4.84 78.15 -4.58
#